data_AF-A0A959E708-F1
#
_entry.id   AF-A0A959E708-F1
#
_cell.length_a   1.000
_cell.length_b   1.000
_cell.length_c   1.000
_cell.angle_alpha   90.00
_cell.angle_beta   90.00
_cell.angle_gamma   90.00
#
_symmetry.space_group_name_H-M   'P 1'
#
loop_
_entity.id
_entity.type
_entity.pdbx_description
1 polymer ?
#
loop_
_entity_poly.entity_id
_entity_poly.type
_entity_poly.pdbx_seq_one_letter_code
_entity_poly.pdbx_strand_id
1 'polypeptide(L)'
;EEGEKVKLDEPKGIELPPKGFDVKDAGYKEPAADGSKVEVVVKPDSERLQLLEPFAPWNGKNLTDAVILIKAKGKCTTDHISMAGPWLRYRGHLDNISNNTLIGATNAFTGEVDKVKNQLTGEVGAVPATQRAYKAAGQPSFVVGDHNYGEGSSREHAAMQPRHLGVNAVLVKSFARIHET
;
A
#
# COMPACT_ATOMS: atom_id res chain seq x y z
N GLU A 1 18.76 -40.81 -14.85
CA GLU A 1 17.93 -40.44 -16.01
C GLU A 1 18.17 -41.48 -17.08
N GLU A 2 17.11 -42.11 -17.62
CA GLU A 2 17.28 -43.17 -18.64
C GLU A 2 17.46 -42.63 -20.07
N GLY A 3 17.50 -41.30 -20.25
CA GLY A 3 17.80 -40.66 -21.55
C GLY A 3 16.70 -40.81 -22.61
N GLU A 4 15.52 -41.31 -22.21
CA GLU A 4 14.43 -41.57 -23.13
C GLU A 4 13.63 -40.31 -23.45
N LYS A 5 13.20 -40.21 -24.71
CA LYS A 5 12.26 -39.18 -25.14
C LYS A 5 10.86 -39.55 -24.67
N VAL A 6 10.29 -38.72 -23.79
CA VAL A 6 8.90 -38.84 -23.36
C VAL A 6 8.04 -37.74 -23.97
N LYS A 7 6.79 -38.06 -24.26
CA LYS A 7 5.74 -37.10 -24.61
C LYS A 7 4.58 -37.32 -23.65
N LEU A 8 4.15 -36.25 -22.99
CA LEU A 8 3.00 -36.30 -22.08
C LEU A 8 1.70 -36.19 -22.87
N ASP A 9 0.71 -36.99 -22.49
CA ASP A 9 -0.66 -36.84 -22.95
C ASP A 9 -1.33 -35.62 -22.31
N GLU A 10 -2.40 -35.14 -22.94
CA GLU A 10 -3.22 -34.05 -22.38
C GLU A 10 -3.80 -34.47 -21.01
N PRO A 11 -3.70 -33.63 -19.97
CA PRO A 11 -4.25 -33.95 -18.67
C PRO A 11 -5.77 -34.02 -18.73
N LYS A 12 -6.34 -35.11 -18.21
CA LYS A 12 -7.79 -35.28 -18.03
C LYS A 12 -8.12 -35.15 -16.56
N GLY A 13 -9.15 -34.37 -16.25
CA GLY A 13 -9.65 -34.13 -14.90
C GLY A 13 -11.16 -34.31 -14.81
N ILE A 14 -11.65 -34.47 -13.59
CA ILE A 14 -13.09 -34.41 -13.30
C ILE A 14 -13.41 -32.96 -12.92
N GLU A 15 -14.39 -32.34 -13.60
CA GLU A 15 -14.77 -30.93 -13.38
C GLU A 15 -15.34 -30.68 -11.97
N LEU A 16 -16.20 -31.58 -11.49
CA LEU A 16 -16.78 -31.53 -10.15
C LEU A 16 -16.71 -32.90 -9.47
N PRO A 17 -16.41 -32.98 -8.16
CA PRO A 17 -16.41 -34.24 -7.43
C PRO A 17 -17.77 -34.97 -7.56
N PRO A 18 -17.84 -36.21 -8.10
CA PRO A 18 -19.13 -36.89 -8.34
C PRO A 18 -19.93 -37.20 -7.08
N LYS A 19 -19.28 -37.16 -5.91
CA LYS A 19 -19.87 -37.41 -4.59
C LYS A 19 -20.20 -36.12 -3.83
N GLY A 20 -20.08 -34.95 -4.48
CA GLY A 20 -20.15 -33.65 -3.82
C GLY A 20 -18.84 -33.25 -3.13
N PHE A 21 -18.81 -32.04 -2.58
CA PHE A 21 -17.65 -31.49 -1.88
C PHE A 21 -17.62 -31.96 -0.42
N ASP A 22 -16.49 -32.50 0.01
CA ASP A 22 -16.25 -32.77 1.44
C ASP A 22 -15.97 -31.45 2.18
N VAL A 23 -16.59 -31.27 3.35
CA VAL A 23 -16.41 -30.09 4.21
C VAL A 23 -16.30 -30.57 5.65
N LYS A 24 -15.09 -30.48 6.21
CA LYS A 24 -14.84 -30.85 7.62
C LYS A 24 -15.13 -29.69 8.58
N ASP A 25 -14.53 -28.53 8.30
CA ASP A 25 -14.75 -27.27 9.00
C ASP A 25 -14.96 -26.20 7.95
N ALA A 26 -16.11 -25.51 8.01
CA ALA A 26 -16.45 -24.45 7.08
C ALA A 26 -15.66 -23.15 7.36
N GLY A 27 -14.99 -23.05 8.52
CA GLY A 27 -14.28 -21.84 8.95
C GLY A 27 -15.21 -20.65 9.23
N TYR A 28 -16.52 -20.85 9.17
CA TYR A 28 -17.52 -19.82 9.39
C TYR A 28 -17.83 -19.69 10.89
N LYS A 29 -17.88 -18.44 11.36
CA LYS A 29 -18.34 -18.10 12.70
C LYS A 29 -19.49 -17.12 12.55
N GLU A 30 -20.66 -17.52 13.01
CA GLU A 30 -21.85 -16.66 12.99
C GLU A 30 -21.68 -15.49 13.97
N PRO A 31 -22.13 -14.26 13.63
CA PRO A 31 -22.17 -13.18 14.59
C PRO A 31 -23.10 -13.51 15.77
N ALA A 32 -22.85 -12.90 16.93
CA ALA A 32 -23.76 -13.01 18.05
C ALA A 32 -25.15 -12.46 17.69
N ALA A 33 -26.21 -13.20 18.02
CA ALA A 33 -27.59 -12.75 17.81
C ALA A 33 -27.92 -11.45 18.56
N ASP A 34 -27.27 -11.24 19.71
CA ASP A 34 -27.28 -9.98 20.46
C ASP A 34 -25.83 -9.52 20.69
N GLY A 35 -25.46 -8.43 20.00
CA GLY A 35 -24.13 -7.83 20.08
C GLY A 35 -23.95 -6.84 21.24
N SER A 36 -24.97 -6.58 22.05
CA SER A 36 -24.96 -5.51 23.08
C SER A 36 -23.85 -5.66 24.14
N LYS A 37 -23.35 -6.87 24.35
CA LYS A 37 -22.27 -7.20 25.29
C LYS A 37 -20.91 -7.44 24.61
N VAL A 38 -20.83 -7.32 23.29
CA VAL A 38 -19.58 -7.55 22.55
C VAL A 38 -18.71 -6.30 22.64
N GLU A 39 -17.55 -6.43 23.26
CA GLU A 39 -16.56 -5.36 23.33
C GLU A 39 -15.44 -5.57 22.30
N VAL A 40 -15.21 -4.55 21.48
CA VAL A 40 -14.09 -4.52 20.53
C VAL A 40 -13.01 -3.61 21.09
N VAL A 41 -11.96 -4.21 21.66
CA VAL A 41 -10.88 -3.49 22.32
C VAL A 41 -9.62 -3.48 21.45
N VAL A 42 -9.09 -2.29 21.16
CA VAL A 42 -7.78 -2.09 20.54
C VAL A 42 -6.83 -1.55 21.59
N LYS A 43 -5.77 -2.30 21.92
CA LYS A 43 -4.79 -1.86 22.91
C LYS A 43 -3.96 -0.68 22.38
N PRO A 44 -3.70 0.37 23.18
CA PRO A 44 -2.90 1.52 22.74
C PRO A 44 -1.46 1.20 22.34
N ASP A 45 -0.88 0.12 22.89
CA ASP A 45 0.48 -0.36 22.64
C ASP A 45 0.54 -1.50 21.59
N SER A 46 -0.58 -1.81 20.94
CA SER A 46 -0.64 -2.85 19.92
C SER A 46 0.17 -2.45 18.70
N GLU A 47 1.15 -3.26 18.31
CA GLU A 47 1.87 -3.06 17.05
C GLU A 47 1.08 -3.51 15.80
N ARG A 48 -0.08 -4.16 16.00
CA ARG A 48 -0.88 -4.81 14.94
C ARG A 48 -2.13 -4.03 14.55
N LEU A 49 -2.77 -3.39 15.53
CA LEU A 49 -4.04 -2.68 15.39
C LEU A 49 -3.88 -1.29 16.01
N GLN A 50 -4.33 -0.27 15.29
CA GLN A 50 -4.33 1.12 15.71
C GLN A 50 -5.70 1.71 15.40
N LEU A 51 -6.29 2.45 16.34
CA LEU A 51 -7.48 3.25 16.03
C LEU A 51 -7.08 4.37 15.07
N LEU A 52 -7.92 4.62 14.06
CA LEU A 52 -7.67 5.69 13.10
C LEU A 52 -8.01 7.05 13.71
N GLU A 53 -7.08 7.99 13.59
CA GLU A 53 -7.36 9.40 13.86
C GLU A 53 -7.91 10.07 12.59
N PRO A 54 -8.95 10.90 12.69
CA PRO A 54 -9.45 11.66 11.55
C PRO A 54 -8.34 12.52 10.93
N PHE A 55 -8.22 12.47 9.60
CA PHE A 55 -7.30 13.36 8.90
C PHE A 55 -7.74 14.82 9.04
N ALA A 56 -6.76 15.72 9.15
CA ALA A 56 -7.02 17.15 9.21
C ALA A 56 -7.84 17.62 7.99
N PRO A 57 -8.87 18.46 8.19
CA PRO A 57 -9.66 19.01 7.11
C PRO A 57 -8.82 19.97 6.24
N TRP A 58 -9.30 20.25 5.04
CA TRP A 58 -8.68 21.28 4.19
C TRP A 58 -8.80 22.66 4.84
N ASN A 59 -7.72 23.42 4.83
CA ASN A 59 -7.62 24.75 5.45
C ASN A 59 -8.13 25.90 4.56
N GLY A 60 -8.68 25.60 3.37
CA GLY A 60 -9.19 26.60 2.43
C GLY A 60 -8.12 27.33 1.61
N LYS A 61 -6.83 27.04 1.80
CA LYS A 61 -5.72 27.74 1.13
C LYS A 61 -5.12 26.91 0.00
N ASN A 62 -4.51 27.61 -0.96
CA ASN A 62 -3.70 26.98 -2.01
C ASN A 62 -2.45 26.32 -1.41
N LEU A 63 -2.01 25.24 -2.03
CA LEU A 63 -0.72 24.62 -1.74
C LEU A 63 0.38 25.39 -2.48
N THR A 64 1.23 26.11 -1.74
CA THR A 64 2.41 26.80 -2.27
C THR A 64 3.68 26.10 -1.82
N ASP A 65 4.77 26.28 -2.57
CA ASP A 65 6.11 25.84 -2.21
C ASP A 65 6.24 24.32 -1.94
N ALA A 66 5.34 23.52 -2.51
CA ALA A 66 5.37 22.08 -2.35
C ALA A 66 6.58 21.46 -3.05
N VAL A 67 7.24 20.53 -2.37
CA VAL A 67 8.41 19.81 -2.91
C VAL A 67 7.99 18.48 -3.52
N ILE A 68 8.72 18.05 -4.55
CA ILE A 68 8.55 16.69 -5.10
C ILE A 68 9.15 15.71 -4.09
N LEU A 69 8.34 14.80 -3.55
CA LEU A 69 8.82 13.68 -2.74
C LEU A 69 9.57 12.68 -3.64
N ILE A 70 8.88 12.21 -4.68
CA ILE A 70 9.43 11.29 -5.67
C ILE A 70 8.74 11.52 -7.01
N LYS A 71 9.52 11.41 -8.09
CA LYS A 71 9.00 11.25 -9.45
C LYS A 71 9.15 9.77 -9.82
N ALA A 72 8.07 9.00 -9.79
CA ALA A 72 8.08 7.59 -10.13
C ALA A 72 8.25 7.41 -11.66
N LYS A 73 9.24 6.61 -12.06
CA LYS A 73 9.54 6.30 -13.46
C LYS A 73 8.72 5.09 -13.93
N GLY A 74 7.92 5.27 -14.97
CA GLY A 74 7.18 4.18 -15.59
C GLY A 74 6.16 3.55 -14.65
N LYS A 75 6.08 2.21 -14.67
CA LYS A 75 5.07 1.45 -13.93
C LYS A 75 5.22 1.62 -12.41
N CYS A 76 4.17 2.11 -11.76
CA CYS A 76 4.07 2.20 -10.30
C CYS A 76 2.74 1.62 -9.83
N THR A 77 2.78 0.38 -9.36
CA THR A 77 1.60 -0.37 -8.87
C THR A 77 1.36 -0.15 -7.39
N THR A 78 0.21 -0.59 -6.87
CA THR A 78 -0.05 -0.57 -5.42
C THR A 78 0.97 -1.37 -4.59
N ASP A 79 1.67 -2.36 -5.15
CA ASP A 79 2.79 -3.02 -4.45
C ASP A 79 4.05 -2.15 -4.37
N HIS A 80 4.27 -1.27 -5.35
CA HIS A 80 5.37 -0.32 -5.29
C HIS A 80 5.08 0.81 -4.29
N ILE A 81 3.81 1.16 -4.11
CA ILE A 81 3.33 2.19 -3.16
C ILE A 81 3.22 1.65 -1.74
N SER A 82 2.64 0.46 -1.55
CA SER A 82 2.38 -0.14 -0.25
C SER A 82 2.50 -1.66 -0.37
N MET A 83 3.73 -2.16 -0.28
CA MET A 83 4.07 -3.57 -0.46
C MET A 83 3.27 -4.52 0.45
N ALA A 84 2.96 -5.73 -0.04
CA ALA A 84 2.33 -6.79 0.75
C ALA A 84 3.40 -7.60 1.53
N GLY A 85 3.33 -8.94 1.47
CA GLY A 85 4.29 -9.83 2.11
C GLY A 85 4.40 -9.58 3.62
N PRO A 86 5.60 -9.31 4.16
CA PRO A 86 5.81 -9.12 5.60
C PRO A 86 5.01 -7.94 6.16
N TRP A 87 4.64 -6.95 5.34
CA TRP A 87 3.89 -5.77 5.75
C TRP A 87 2.41 -6.05 6.04
N LEU A 88 1.88 -7.20 5.60
CA LEU A 88 0.49 -7.58 5.88
C LEU A 88 0.20 -7.70 7.37
N ARG A 89 1.23 -7.94 8.20
CA ARG A 89 1.08 -7.89 9.65
C ARG A 89 0.62 -6.52 10.15
N TYR A 90 1.01 -5.42 9.50
CA TYR A 90 0.70 -4.05 9.91
C TYR A 90 -0.55 -3.47 9.22
N ARG A 91 -1.33 -4.27 8.48
CA ARG A 91 -2.56 -3.82 7.79
C ARG A 91 -3.55 -3.08 8.70
N GLY A 92 -3.59 -3.41 9.99
CA GLY A 92 -4.45 -2.74 10.96
C GLY A 92 -3.80 -1.58 11.71
N HIS A 93 -2.54 -1.24 11.41
CA HIS A 93 -1.78 -0.20 12.09
C HIS A 93 -1.19 0.78 11.07
N LEU A 94 -1.87 1.92 10.87
CA LEU A 94 -1.57 2.84 9.78
C LEU A 94 -0.16 3.43 9.86
N ASP A 95 0.31 3.82 11.04
CA ASP A 95 1.65 4.41 11.16
C ASP A 95 2.77 3.40 10.85
N ASN A 96 2.66 2.17 11.37
CA ASN A 96 3.62 1.09 11.12
C ASN A 96 3.68 0.69 9.65
N ILE A 97 2.52 0.51 8.99
CA ILE A 97 2.51 0.13 7.58
C ILE A 97 3.00 1.27 6.69
N SER A 98 2.83 2.54 7.09
CA SER A 98 3.34 3.70 6.34
C SER A 98 4.86 3.72 6.22
N ASN A 99 5.61 2.92 6.98
CA ASN A 99 7.04 2.74 6.79
C ASN A 99 7.40 2.00 5.48
N ASN A 100 6.41 1.55 4.70
CA ASN A 100 6.62 1.02 3.35
C ASN A 100 6.10 1.92 2.22
N THR A 101 5.73 3.17 2.54
CA THR A 101 5.21 4.11 1.54
C THR A 101 6.24 4.33 0.44
N LEU A 102 5.89 3.95 -0.80
CA LEU A 102 6.65 4.18 -2.03
C LEU A 102 8.06 3.58 -2.06
N ILE A 103 8.39 2.65 -1.14
CA ILE A 103 9.71 2.02 -1.10
C ILE A 103 10.00 1.15 -2.33
N GLY A 104 8.99 0.79 -3.12
CA GLY A 104 9.18 0.04 -4.37
C GLY A 104 9.23 0.94 -5.61
N ALA A 105 8.90 2.22 -5.50
CA ALA A 105 8.84 3.11 -6.65
C ALA A 105 10.24 3.49 -7.14
N THR A 106 10.48 3.35 -8.44
CA THR A 106 11.74 3.76 -9.08
C THR A 106 11.80 5.27 -9.25
N ASN A 107 12.82 5.91 -8.68
CA ASN A 107 13.06 7.35 -8.81
C ASN A 107 13.52 7.70 -10.23
N ALA A 108 12.81 8.59 -10.93
CA ALA A 108 13.11 9.00 -12.29
C ALA A 108 14.40 9.82 -12.43
N PHE A 109 14.89 10.45 -11.36
CA PHE A 109 16.10 11.25 -11.40
C PHE A 109 17.37 10.40 -11.28
N THR A 110 17.32 9.31 -10.51
CA THR A 110 18.51 8.48 -10.21
C THR A 110 18.42 7.06 -10.76
N GLY A 111 17.22 6.57 -11.04
CA GLY A 111 16.96 5.16 -11.39
C GLY A 111 16.95 4.21 -10.19
N GLU A 112 17.16 4.72 -8.97
CA GLU A 112 17.19 3.91 -7.76
C GLU A 112 15.80 3.78 -7.11
N VAL A 113 15.66 2.78 -6.24
CA VAL A 113 14.44 2.48 -5.49
C VAL A 113 14.69 2.82 -4.02
N ASP A 114 13.65 3.34 -3.33
CA ASP A 114 13.71 3.80 -1.94
C ASP A 114 14.85 4.78 -1.62
N LYS A 115 15.21 5.62 -2.60
CA LYS A 115 16.23 6.67 -2.44
C LYS A 115 15.77 7.96 -3.09
N VAL A 116 15.55 8.97 -2.25
CA VAL A 116 15.15 10.32 -2.67
C VAL A 116 16.01 11.36 -1.98
N LYS A 117 16.26 12.48 -2.67
CA LYS A 117 16.93 13.63 -2.09
C LYS A 117 15.93 14.43 -1.27
N ASN A 118 16.21 14.57 0.02
CA ASN A 118 15.51 15.50 0.90
C ASN A 118 15.81 16.94 0.43
N GLN A 119 14.78 17.68 0.01
CA GLN A 119 14.94 19.04 -0.52
C GLN A 119 15.28 20.07 0.56
N LEU A 120 15.06 19.76 1.84
CA LEU A 120 15.39 20.62 2.96
C LEU A 120 16.86 20.51 3.36
N THR A 121 17.44 19.29 3.32
CA THR A 121 18.82 19.03 3.78
C THR A 121 19.81 18.77 2.65
N GLY A 122 19.32 18.36 1.48
CA GLY A 122 20.14 17.92 0.35
C GLY A 122 20.63 16.47 0.44
N GLU A 123 20.37 15.77 1.54
CA GLU A 123 20.80 14.39 1.77
C GLU A 123 19.89 13.37 1.06
N VAL A 124 20.41 12.19 0.75
CA VAL A 124 19.63 11.08 0.18
C VAL A 124 19.19 10.13 1.29
N GLY A 125 17.92 9.74 1.28
CA GLY A 125 17.36 8.80 2.24
C GLY A 125 16.16 8.02 1.71
N ALA A 126 15.62 7.15 2.57
CA ALA A 126 14.42 6.36 2.29
C ALA A 126 13.20 7.27 2.12
N VAL A 127 12.31 6.91 1.19
CA VAL A 127 11.11 7.69 0.86
C VAL A 127 10.23 7.98 2.07
N PRO A 128 9.85 7.00 2.92
CA PRO A 128 9.00 7.27 4.08
C PRO A 128 9.71 8.13 5.12
N ALA A 129 11.03 7.97 5.31
CA ALA A 129 11.80 8.77 6.25
C ALA A 129 11.89 10.24 5.80
N THR A 130 12.18 10.49 4.52
CA THR A 130 12.19 11.83 3.94
C THR A 130 10.82 12.50 4.04
N GLN A 131 9.74 11.76 3.76
CA GLN A 131 8.40 12.31 3.87
C GLN A 131 8.02 12.64 5.33
N ARG A 132 8.41 11.81 6.30
CA ARG A 132 8.23 12.13 7.73
C ARG A 132 8.97 13.41 8.12
N ALA A 133 10.18 13.64 7.59
CA ALA A 133 10.91 14.89 7.80
C ALA A 133 10.15 16.09 7.23
N TYR A 134 9.57 15.97 6.03
CA TYR A 134 8.73 17.04 5.46
C TYR A 134 7.49 17.32 6.32
N LYS A 135 6.77 16.27 6.75
CA LYS A 135 5.61 16.41 7.64
C LYS A 135 5.98 17.13 8.94
N ALA A 136 7.10 16.75 9.56
CA ALA A 136 7.57 17.37 10.80
C ALA A 136 7.96 18.85 10.61
N ALA A 137 8.49 19.21 9.44
CA ALA A 137 8.83 20.59 9.08
C ALA A 137 7.62 21.41 8.59
N GLY A 138 6.43 20.80 8.46
CA GLY A 138 5.28 21.45 7.83
C GLY A 138 5.46 21.73 6.34
N GLN A 139 6.43 21.07 5.69
CA GLN A 139 6.75 21.25 4.29
C GLN A 139 5.76 20.45 3.43
N PRO A 140 4.92 21.10 2.60
CA PRO A 140 4.02 20.40 1.70
C PRO A 140 4.81 19.60 0.66
N SER A 141 4.30 18.44 0.27
CA SER A 141 4.93 17.60 -0.74
C SER A 141 3.91 16.91 -1.65
N PHE A 142 4.39 16.47 -2.81
CA PHE A 142 3.58 15.74 -3.77
C PHE A 142 4.39 14.66 -4.48
N VAL A 143 3.67 13.67 -5.02
CA VAL A 143 4.24 12.61 -5.86
C VAL A 143 3.96 12.94 -7.32
N VAL A 144 4.92 12.64 -8.19
CA VAL A 144 4.71 12.64 -9.64
C VAL A 144 4.80 11.21 -10.15
N GLY A 145 3.84 10.75 -10.94
CA GLY A 145 3.87 9.41 -11.55
C GLY A 145 3.55 9.42 -13.04
N ASP A 146 3.70 8.25 -13.64
CA ASP A 146 3.53 8.05 -15.08
C ASP A 146 2.07 7.65 -15.40
N HIS A 147 1.87 6.84 -16.45
CA HIS A 147 0.57 6.26 -16.79
C HIS A 147 0.13 5.14 -15.85
N ASN A 148 -1.17 5.02 -15.64
CA ASN A 148 -1.83 3.94 -14.88
C ASN A 148 -1.26 3.78 -13.46
N TYR A 149 -0.99 4.91 -12.80
CA TYR A 149 -0.44 4.93 -11.45
C TYR A 149 -1.40 4.25 -10.46
N GLY A 150 -0.86 3.40 -9.60
CA GLY A 150 -1.65 2.60 -8.66
C GLY A 150 -2.30 1.36 -9.28
N GLU A 151 -1.77 0.85 -10.39
CA GLU A 151 -2.23 -0.41 -10.98
C GLU A 151 -2.23 -1.56 -9.96
N GLY A 152 -3.14 -2.51 -10.12
CA GLY A 152 -3.13 -3.79 -9.41
C GLY A 152 -4.14 -3.87 -8.29
N SER A 153 -3.71 -4.35 -7.12
CA SER A 153 -4.59 -4.67 -5.99
C SER A 153 -5.38 -3.47 -5.44
N SER A 154 -6.52 -3.75 -4.81
CA SER A 154 -7.43 -2.74 -4.22
C SER A 154 -7.02 -2.24 -2.82
N ARG A 155 -5.72 -2.15 -2.53
CA ARG A 155 -5.22 -1.74 -1.20
C ARG A 155 -5.42 -0.24 -0.98
N GLU A 156 -6.41 0.13 -0.17
CA GLU A 156 -6.60 1.51 0.30
C GLU A 156 -5.38 2.08 1.04
N HIS A 157 -4.54 1.22 1.63
CA HIS A 157 -3.27 1.60 2.25
C HIS A 157 -2.36 2.38 1.30
N ALA A 158 -2.41 2.09 -0.01
CA ALA A 158 -1.65 2.86 -1.00
C ALA A 158 -2.08 4.33 -1.08
N ALA A 159 -3.31 4.67 -0.67
CA ALA A 159 -3.79 6.05 -0.55
C ALA A 159 -3.65 6.59 0.89
N MET A 160 -3.98 5.79 1.90
CA MET A 160 -3.94 6.21 3.30
C MET A 160 -2.52 6.50 3.79
N GLN A 161 -1.51 5.75 3.37
CA GLN A 161 -0.14 5.93 3.86
C GLN A 161 0.48 7.26 3.37
N PRO A 162 0.45 7.62 2.06
CA PRO A 162 0.87 8.96 1.64
C PRO A 162 0.15 10.06 2.42
N ARG A 163 -1.18 9.93 2.61
CA ARG A 163 -1.97 10.92 3.36
C ARG A 163 -1.56 11.02 4.82
N HIS A 164 -1.30 9.89 5.48
CA HIS A 164 -0.81 9.82 6.86
C HIS A 164 0.57 10.45 7.00
N LEU A 165 1.47 10.20 6.05
CA LEU A 165 2.79 10.82 6.02
C LEU A 165 2.78 12.27 5.54
N GLY A 166 1.63 12.83 5.17
CA GLY A 166 1.49 14.25 4.82
C GLY A 166 1.79 14.59 3.36
N VAL A 167 1.75 13.61 2.45
CA VAL A 167 1.72 13.90 1.00
C VAL A 167 0.39 14.56 0.67
N ASN A 168 0.44 15.71 0.00
CA ASN A 168 -0.73 16.54 -0.26
C ASN A 168 -1.40 16.23 -1.60
N ALA A 169 -0.64 15.77 -2.58
CA ALA A 169 -1.13 15.52 -3.93
C ALA A 169 -0.35 14.42 -4.64
N VAL A 170 -1.00 13.79 -5.62
CA VAL A 170 -0.41 12.85 -6.56
C VAL A 170 -0.74 13.34 -7.96
N LEU A 171 0.29 13.72 -8.73
CA LEU A 171 0.17 14.22 -10.10
C LEU A 171 0.66 13.16 -11.08
N VAL A 172 -0.23 12.60 -11.88
CA VAL A 172 0.07 11.48 -12.77
C VAL A 172 -0.49 11.76 -14.16
N LYS A 173 -0.04 10.99 -15.15
CA LYS A 173 -0.63 11.06 -16.49
C LYS A 173 -1.99 10.35 -16.55
N SER A 174 -2.15 9.26 -15.80
CA SER A 174 -3.43 8.58 -15.58
C SER A 174 -3.37 7.70 -14.33
N PHE A 175 -4.51 7.49 -13.69
CA PHE A 175 -4.65 6.57 -12.55
C PHE A 175 -5.25 5.22 -12.97
N ALA A 176 -5.00 4.20 -12.15
CA ALA A 176 -5.83 3.01 -12.12
C ALA A 176 -7.10 3.28 -11.30
N ARG A 177 -8.26 2.87 -11.83
CA ARG A 177 -9.61 3.18 -11.30
C ARG A 177 -9.76 3.05 -9.79
N ILE A 178 -9.36 1.92 -9.21
CA ILE A 178 -9.58 1.64 -7.78
C ILE A 178 -8.69 2.52 -6.90
N HIS A 179 -7.49 2.83 -7.35
CA HIS A 179 -6.56 3.65 -6.58
C HIS A 179 -6.94 5.14 -6.62
N GLU A 180 -7.60 5.59 -7.69
CA GLU A 180 -8.09 6.97 -7.82
C GLU A 180 -9.25 7.30 -6.88
N THR A 181 -10.07 6.29 -6.53
CA THR A 181 -11.27 6.46 -5.69
C THR A 181 -10.90 6.66 -4.23
#